data_AF-M5BM88-F1
#
_entry.id   AF-M5BM88-F1
#
_cell.length_a   1.000
_cell.length_b   1.000
_cell.length_c   1.000
_cell.angle_alpha   90.00
_cell.angle_beta   90.00
_cell.angle_gamma   90.00
#
_symmetry.space_group_name_H-M   'P 1'
#
loop_
_entity.id
_entity.type
_entity.pdbx_description
1 polymer ?
#
loop_
_entity_poly.entity_id
_entity_poly.type
_entity_poly.pdbx_seq_one_letter_code
_entity_poly.pdbx_strand_id
1 'polypeptide(L)'
;MGEEEREEQRRERRRVEKERRKAMGARPELAGIDAGAWDEIFEVFGDGTDYDWALDDEDLAEEYEPVSKPDLTYNDVFEPSEIRARHLTLDDDIIRVTDIPERMQLTSSTLADAPTLVGNNKPFSNKELDEAAEWVALRLSKRTQKDYFQRSGKMHHYLMQFILAVRNALDYVVNQYLEIPYIWVHRRDYISHFELRQRVELLTREELWKVGILGLKFRALLERRSALESTFRKLNVPDEYFEKQLLPNLTSISMVADATEWLSIKYKQRKKDLEATADDSNEKRHKNPSRVSAYEVARSTVVSRLADDFGLPPHQIAINFSGQKVHFPDDQDLPPRAYAEQFITENCPTAEEALVMARMIIATELGRDPQLREAIRNQFKEQALLSCEPTEKGKTKIDEAHACYSFKFLVEKPIESLISSPQYLHILNAESELLLNVEITATRSRMHEITTSLENAYASDSFSDSAKAWNEQRRDHLDQGMAT
;
A
#
# COMPACT_ATOMS: atom_id res chain seq x y z
N MET A 1 51.74 -35.86 -49.18
CA MET A 1 50.35 -35.62 -49.63
C MET A 1 50.05 -34.16 -49.44
N GLY A 2 49.71 -33.48 -50.54
CA GLY A 2 49.50 -32.05 -50.58
C GLY A 2 48.34 -31.63 -49.68
N GLU A 3 48.37 -30.38 -49.21
CA GLU A 3 47.28 -29.80 -48.41
C GLU A 3 45.94 -29.86 -49.17
N GLU A 4 45.98 -29.72 -50.49
CA GLU A 4 44.84 -29.86 -51.42
C GLU A 4 44.25 -31.28 -51.43
N GLU A 5 45.06 -32.34 -51.42
CA GLU A 5 44.56 -33.73 -51.38
C GLU A 5 43.89 -34.04 -50.03
N ARG A 6 44.35 -33.40 -48.94
CA ARG A 6 43.70 -33.52 -47.62
C ARG A 6 42.39 -32.75 -47.58
N GLU A 7 42.30 -31.58 -48.22
CA GLU A 7 41.05 -30.84 -48.36
C GLU A 7 40.01 -31.56 -49.21
N GLU A 8 40.41 -32.22 -50.30
CA GLU A 8 39.49 -33.01 -51.13
C GLU A 8 38.95 -34.22 -50.37
N GLN A 9 39.80 -34.95 -49.65
CA GLN A 9 39.36 -36.05 -48.78
C GLN A 9 38.44 -35.56 -47.64
N ARG A 10 38.66 -34.35 -47.12
CA ARG A 10 37.78 -33.71 -46.12
C ARG A 10 36.42 -33.33 -46.70
N ARG A 11 36.38 -32.77 -47.92
CA ARG A 11 35.13 -32.45 -48.63
C ARG A 11 34.34 -33.70 -48.97
N GLU A 12 35.03 -34.77 -49.37
CA GLU A 12 34.39 -36.05 -49.69
C GLU A 12 33.82 -36.72 -48.44
N ARG A 13 34.55 -36.73 -47.31
CA ARG A 13 34.01 -37.21 -46.02
C ARG A 13 32.79 -36.42 -45.57
N ARG A 14 32.83 -35.08 -45.63
CA ARG A 14 31.67 -34.22 -45.30
C ARG A 14 30.46 -34.50 -46.20
N ARG A 15 30.70 -34.79 -47.49
CA ARG A 15 29.64 -35.12 -48.44
C ARG A 15 29.00 -36.48 -48.12
N VAL A 16 29.82 -37.48 -47.80
CA VAL A 16 29.37 -38.83 -47.41
C VAL A 16 28.62 -38.82 -46.08
N GLU A 17 29.09 -38.06 -45.09
CA GLU A 17 28.42 -37.87 -43.78
C GLU A 17 27.03 -37.21 -43.98
N LYS A 18 26.97 -36.17 -44.82
CA LYS A 18 25.75 -35.42 -45.12
C LYS A 18 24.76 -36.26 -45.94
N GLU A 19 25.23 -37.09 -46.86
CA GLU A 19 24.41 -38.06 -47.59
C GLU A 19 23.90 -39.18 -46.69
N ARG A 20 24.73 -39.68 -45.77
CA ARG A 20 24.34 -40.69 -44.78
C ARG A 20 23.32 -40.15 -43.77
N ARG A 21 23.45 -38.88 -43.36
CA ARG A 21 22.44 -38.17 -42.53
C ARG A 21 21.14 -37.92 -43.30
N LYS A 22 21.21 -37.53 -44.57
CA LYS A 22 20.01 -37.42 -45.44
C LYS A 22 19.31 -38.78 -45.63
N ALA A 23 20.07 -39.86 -45.73
CA ALA A 23 19.54 -41.21 -45.81
C ALA A 23 18.93 -41.69 -44.47
N MET A 24 19.47 -41.26 -43.33
CA MET A 24 18.92 -41.54 -41.99
C MET A 24 17.67 -40.73 -41.66
N GLY A 25 17.55 -39.50 -42.19
CA GLY A 25 16.33 -38.68 -42.08
C GLY A 25 15.16 -39.21 -42.92
N ALA A 26 15.44 -40.06 -43.92
CA ALA A 26 14.44 -40.75 -44.72
C ALA A 26 14.17 -42.15 -44.14
N ARG A 27 13.59 -42.24 -42.92
CA ARG A 27 13.08 -43.52 -42.42
C ARG A 27 11.88 -43.96 -43.29
N PRO A 28 11.92 -45.13 -43.96
CA PRO A 28 10.85 -45.57 -44.85
C PRO A 28 9.52 -45.88 -44.15
N GLU A 29 9.51 -45.99 -42.82
CA GLU A 29 8.32 -46.34 -42.02
C GLU A 29 7.37 -45.15 -41.76
N LEU A 30 7.73 -43.92 -42.16
CA LEU A 30 6.94 -42.70 -41.90
C LEU A 30 6.60 -41.89 -43.17
N ALA A 31 6.49 -42.56 -44.32
CA ALA A 31 6.21 -41.97 -45.64
C ALA A 31 4.76 -41.44 -45.83
N GLY A 32 4.25 -40.64 -44.89
CA GLY A 32 2.90 -40.07 -44.95
C GLY A 32 2.69 -38.74 -44.20
N ILE A 33 3.73 -38.16 -43.60
CA ILE A 33 3.64 -36.87 -42.91
C ILE A 33 4.13 -35.77 -43.85
N ASP A 34 3.31 -34.74 -44.03
CA ASP A 34 3.58 -33.58 -44.89
C ASP A 34 4.76 -32.73 -44.38
N ALA A 35 5.50 -32.10 -45.29
CA ALA A 35 6.73 -31.37 -44.97
C ALA A 35 6.51 -30.21 -43.98
N GLY A 36 5.34 -29.56 -44.01
CA GLY A 36 5.00 -28.49 -43.07
C GLY A 36 4.70 -28.98 -41.64
N ALA A 37 4.18 -30.20 -41.50
CA ALA A 37 3.93 -30.78 -40.17
C ALA A 37 5.23 -31.20 -39.47
N TRP A 38 6.28 -31.51 -40.24
CA TRP A 38 7.61 -31.72 -39.69
C TRP A 38 8.20 -30.43 -39.15
N ASP A 39 8.06 -29.30 -39.86
CA ASP A 39 8.53 -28.00 -39.38
C ASP A 39 7.81 -27.59 -38.09
N GLU A 40 6.49 -27.79 -37.97
CA GLU A 40 5.76 -27.53 -36.73
C GLU A 40 6.20 -28.46 -35.58
N ILE A 41 6.47 -29.73 -35.86
CA ILE A 41 6.95 -30.67 -34.82
C ILE A 41 8.36 -30.29 -34.37
N PHE A 42 9.25 -29.89 -35.29
CA PHE A 42 10.59 -29.41 -34.97
C PHE A 42 10.57 -28.07 -34.23
N GLU A 43 9.61 -27.20 -34.52
CA GLU A 43 9.41 -25.93 -33.81
C GLU A 43 8.86 -26.13 -32.38
N VAL A 44 8.03 -27.17 -32.16
CA VAL A 44 7.43 -27.47 -30.85
C VAL A 44 8.32 -28.34 -29.95
N PHE A 45 9.05 -29.31 -30.51
CA PHE A 45 9.83 -30.28 -29.73
C PHE A 45 11.36 -30.16 -29.91
N GLY A 46 11.85 -29.37 -30.87
CA GLY A 46 13.26 -29.29 -31.23
C GLY A 46 13.71 -30.46 -32.12
N ASP A 47 14.71 -30.25 -32.99
CA ASP A 47 15.23 -31.30 -33.89
C ASP A 47 16.22 -32.27 -33.22
N GLY A 48 16.52 -32.03 -31.94
CA GLY A 48 17.45 -32.84 -31.14
C GLY A 48 18.93 -32.54 -31.38
N THR A 49 19.28 -31.58 -32.25
CA THR A 49 20.67 -31.19 -32.55
C THR A 49 21.20 -30.07 -31.65
N ASP A 50 20.35 -29.44 -30.83
CA ASP A 50 20.72 -28.36 -29.91
C ASP A 50 21.78 -28.77 -28.86
N TYR A 51 21.97 -30.08 -28.66
CA TYR A 51 22.95 -30.66 -27.73
C TYR A 51 24.04 -31.50 -28.41
N ASP A 52 24.09 -31.55 -29.75
CA ASP A 52 25.13 -32.30 -30.49
C ASP A 52 26.54 -31.79 -30.14
N TRP A 53 26.68 -30.51 -29.80
CA TRP A 53 27.94 -29.90 -29.34
C TRP A 53 28.45 -30.46 -28.00
N ALA A 54 27.59 -31.12 -27.21
CA ALA A 54 27.95 -31.72 -25.92
C ALA A 54 28.38 -33.19 -26.03
N LEU A 55 28.24 -33.79 -27.22
CA LEU A 55 28.59 -35.19 -27.51
C LEU A 55 29.82 -35.34 -28.43
N ASP A 56 30.27 -34.27 -29.07
CA ASP A 56 31.52 -34.27 -29.84
C ASP A 56 32.73 -34.30 -28.88
N ASP A 57 33.52 -35.37 -28.97
CA ASP A 57 34.78 -35.54 -28.24
C ASP A 57 35.73 -34.35 -28.53
N GLU A 58 36.42 -33.88 -27.48
CA GLU A 58 37.29 -32.69 -27.45
C GLU A 58 38.39 -32.65 -28.54
N ASP A 59 38.64 -33.76 -29.24
CA ASP A 59 39.70 -33.93 -30.24
C ASP A 59 39.33 -33.45 -31.67
N LEU A 60 38.07 -33.07 -31.94
CA LEU A 60 37.62 -32.55 -33.26
C LEU A 60 37.35 -31.03 -33.26
N ALA A 61 37.62 -30.35 -32.14
CA ALA A 61 37.27 -28.95 -31.89
C ALA A 61 38.27 -27.90 -32.44
N GLU A 62 39.17 -28.26 -33.37
CA GLU A 62 40.25 -27.36 -33.78
C GLU A 62 39.91 -26.35 -34.90
N GLU A 63 38.71 -26.36 -35.50
CA GLU A 63 38.44 -25.46 -36.65
C GLU A 63 36.96 -25.06 -36.83
N TYR A 64 36.35 -24.50 -35.79
CA TYR A 64 35.14 -23.69 -35.91
C TYR A 64 35.43 -22.29 -35.36
N GLU A 65 35.17 -21.23 -36.13
CA GLU A 65 35.13 -19.86 -35.61
C GLU A 65 34.24 -19.85 -34.36
N PRO A 66 34.66 -19.22 -33.24
CA PRO A 66 33.88 -19.23 -32.02
C PRO A 66 32.59 -18.43 -32.27
N VAL A 67 31.52 -19.12 -32.64
CA VAL A 67 30.16 -18.62 -32.50
C VAL A 67 30.05 -18.24 -31.04
N SER A 68 29.86 -16.95 -30.77
CA SER A 68 29.77 -16.40 -29.41
C SER A 68 28.78 -17.27 -28.64
N LYS A 69 29.29 -18.09 -27.71
CA LYS A 69 28.45 -18.92 -26.85
C LYS A 69 27.45 -17.97 -26.18
N PRO A 70 26.13 -18.23 -26.22
CA PRO A 70 25.24 -17.51 -25.34
C PRO A 70 25.71 -17.82 -23.91
N ASP A 71 26.03 -16.79 -23.13
CA ASP A 71 26.39 -16.96 -21.73
C ASP A 71 25.19 -17.62 -21.02
N LEU A 72 25.29 -18.93 -20.78
CA LEU A 72 24.26 -19.70 -20.08
C LEU A 72 24.13 -19.14 -18.67
N THR A 73 23.02 -18.47 -18.40
CA THR A 73 22.70 -17.99 -17.06
C THR A 73 22.15 -19.13 -16.21
N TYR A 74 22.39 -19.10 -14.90
CA TYR A 74 21.87 -20.13 -13.98
C TYR A 74 20.34 -20.32 -14.08
N ASN A 75 19.63 -19.24 -14.42
CA ASN A 75 18.19 -19.23 -14.66
C ASN A 75 17.73 -20.11 -15.83
N ASP A 76 18.63 -20.40 -16.79
CA ASP A 76 18.31 -21.17 -17.99
C ASP A 76 18.55 -22.68 -17.80
N VAL A 77 19.32 -23.06 -16.79
CA VAL A 77 19.76 -24.45 -16.54
C VAL A 77 19.03 -25.10 -15.36
N PHE A 78 18.62 -24.31 -14.36
CA PHE A 78 18.08 -24.82 -13.10
C PHE A 78 16.65 -24.38 -12.83
N GLU A 79 15.90 -25.19 -12.07
CA GLU A 79 14.57 -24.80 -11.61
C GLU A 79 14.67 -23.57 -10.67
N PRO A 80 13.78 -22.56 -10.81
CA PRO A 80 13.77 -21.39 -9.94
C PRO A 80 13.69 -21.68 -8.43
N SER A 81 13.14 -22.84 -8.04
CA SER A 81 13.08 -23.29 -6.65
C SER A 81 14.46 -23.68 -6.11
N GLU A 82 15.28 -24.37 -6.91
CA GLU A 82 16.63 -24.79 -6.52
C GLU A 82 17.61 -23.61 -6.48
N ILE A 83 17.48 -22.68 -7.43
CA ILE A 83 18.27 -21.44 -7.48
C ILE A 83 18.01 -20.63 -6.21
N ARG A 84 16.74 -20.47 -5.81
CA ARG A 84 16.35 -19.82 -4.55
C ARG A 84 16.87 -20.57 -3.33
N ALA A 85 16.75 -21.89 -3.29
CA ALA A 85 17.26 -22.68 -2.16
C ALA A 85 18.77 -22.55 -1.95
N ARG A 86 19.53 -22.24 -3.02
CA ARG A 86 20.98 -22.01 -2.98
C ARG A 86 21.37 -20.53 -2.89
N HIS A 87 20.39 -19.62 -2.79
CA HIS A 87 20.59 -18.17 -2.81
C HIS A 87 21.42 -17.71 -4.04
N LEU A 88 21.08 -18.20 -5.23
CA LEU A 88 21.78 -17.87 -6.49
C LEU A 88 20.90 -17.00 -7.41
N THR A 89 19.95 -16.26 -6.84
CA THR A 89 19.11 -15.36 -7.61
C THR A 89 19.84 -14.05 -7.92
N LEU A 90 19.35 -13.30 -8.91
CA LEU A 90 19.88 -11.97 -9.22
C LEU A 90 19.79 -11.03 -8.01
N ASP A 91 18.73 -11.16 -7.21
CA ASP A 91 18.56 -10.38 -5.98
C ASP A 91 19.65 -10.73 -4.95
N ASP A 92 20.02 -12.01 -4.83
CA ASP A 92 21.09 -12.45 -3.92
C ASP A 92 22.47 -11.91 -4.37
N ASP A 93 22.72 -11.87 -5.68
CA ASP A 93 23.95 -11.30 -6.23
C ASP A 93 24.04 -9.79 -5.97
N ILE A 94 22.91 -9.08 -6.06
CA ILE A 94 22.84 -7.66 -5.66
C ILE A 94 23.19 -7.51 -4.17
N ILE A 95 22.66 -8.38 -3.31
CA ILE A 95 22.95 -8.34 -1.86
C ILE A 95 24.44 -8.55 -1.58
N ARG A 96 25.07 -9.52 -2.26
CA ARG A 96 26.50 -9.83 -2.11
C ARG A 96 27.42 -8.70 -2.54
N VAL A 97 27.07 -8.03 -3.64
CA VAL A 97 27.90 -6.96 -4.22
C VAL A 97 27.74 -5.64 -3.45
N THR A 98 26.58 -5.43 -2.83
CA THR A 98 26.25 -4.17 -2.15
C THR A 98 26.87 -4.11 -0.76
N ASP A 99 27.69 -3.08 -0.51
CA ASP A 99 28.34 -2.82 0.80
C ASP A 99 27.38 -2.18 1.82
N ILE A 100 26.28 -2.89 2.12
CA ILE A 100 25.26 -2.51 3.11
C ILE A 100 24.93 -3.79 3.92
N PRO A 101 24.70 -3.72 5.23
CA PRO A 101 24.30 -4.90 5.99
C PRO A 101 23.03 -5.54 5.42
N GLU A 102 23.04 -6.87 5.23
CA GLU A 102 21.97 -7.65 4.60
C GLU A 102 20.57 -7.32 5.16
N ARG A 103 20.44 -7.20 6.49
CA ARG A 103 19.17 -6.83 7.16
C ARG A 103 18.58 -5.50 6.73
N MET A 104 19.42 -4.59 6.22
CA MET A 104 19.02 -3.24 5.80
C MET A 104 18.72 -3.20 4.30
N GLN A 105 19.14 -4.22 3.56
CA GLN A 105 18.81 -4.40 2.15
C GLN A 105 17.46 -5.08 1.95
N LEU A 106 16.95 -5.76 2.98
CA LEU A 106 15.71 -6.52 2.94
C LEU A 106 14.55 -5.79 3.62
N THR A 107 13.36 -5.91 3.04
CA THR A 107 12.09 -5.52 3.66
C THR A 107 11.12 -6.70 3.65
N SER A 108 10.42 -6.91 4.76
CA SER A 108 9.39 -7.95 4.88
C SER A 108 8.02 -7.32 4.73
N SER A 109 7.25 -7.80 3.76
CA SER A 109 5.85 -7.43 3.57
C SER A 109 4.96 -8.51 4.18
N THR A 110 3.84 -8.14 4.81
CA THR A 110 2.84 -9.11 5.29
C THR A 110 2.08 -9.79 4.15
N LEU A 111 2.26 -9.32 2.91
CA LEU A 111 1.62 -9.86 1.71
C LEU A 111 2.55 -10.79 0.91
N ALA A 112 3.83 -10.88 1.28
CA ALA A 112 4.81 -11.70 0.59
C ALA A 112 5.42 -12.72 1.56
N ASP A 113 5.53 -13.97 1.12
CA ASP A 113 6.10 -15.04 1.92
C ASP A 113 7.63 -14.91 2.08
N ALA A 114 8.27 -14.19 1.15
CA ALA A 114 9.70 -13.94 1.13
C ALA A 114 10.02 -12.44 1.29
N PRO A 115 11.15 -12.10 1.95
CA PRO A 115 11.63 -10.72 1.98
C PRO A 115 12.00 -10.26 0.57
N THR A 116 11.78 -8.98 0.30
CA THR A 116 12.13 -8.36 -0.99
C THR A 116 13.22 -7.33 -0.77
N LEU A 117 13.98 -7.02 -1.82
CA LEU A 117 14.95 -5.92 -1.78
C LEU A 117 14.26 -4.58 -1.51
N VAL A 118 14.90 -3.73 -0.72
CA VAL A 118 14.48 -2.34 -0.50
C VAL A 118 14.70 -1.58 -1.81
N GLY A 119 13.60 -1.21 -2.47
CA GLY A 119 13.65 -0.59 -3.80
C GLY A 119 14.32 0.79 -3.86
N ASN A 120 14.55 1.45 -2.72
CA ASN A 120 15.17 2.76 -2.67
C ASN A 120 15.95 2.98 -1.37
N ASN A 121 17.26 3.15 -1.50
CA ASN A 121 18.17 3.46 -0.41
C ASN A 121 18.65 4.92 -0.45
N LYS A 122 17.86 5.84 -1.00
CA LYS A 122 18.22 7.26 -0.96
C LYS A 122 18.40 7.72 0.50
N PRO A 123 19.53 8.35 0.85
CA PRO A 123 19.73 8.91 2.16
C PRO A 123 18.77 10.09 2.39
N PHE A 124 18.33 10.26 3.62
CA PHE A 124 17.54 11.40 4.04
C PHE A 124 18.40 12.66 4.04
N SER A 125 17.87 13.72 3.44
CA SER A 125 18.39 15.07 3.62
C SER A 125 18.26 15.52 5.08
N ASN A 126 18.99 16.57 5.48
CA ASN A 126 18.90 17.09 6.85
C ASN A 126 17.46 17.47 7.26
N LYS A 127 16.68 18.03 6.33
CA LYS A 127 15.27 18.37 6.58
C LYS A 127 14.42 17.12 6.79
N GLU A 128 14.58 16.12 5.93
CA GLU A 128 13.87 14.83 6.06
C GLU A 128 14.27 14.10 7.34
N LEU A 129 15.53 14.21 7.80
CA LEU A 129 15.97 13.69 9.09
C LEU A 129 15.30 14.39 10.27
N ASP A 130 15.17 15.71 10.22
CA ASP A 130 14.50 16.49 11.27
C ASP A 130 13.01 16.10 11.35
N GLU A 131 12.32 16.08 10.21
CA GLU A 131 10.93 15.64 10.10
C GLU A 131 10.75 14.19 10.56
N ALA A 132 11.66 13.29 10.15
CA ALA A 132 11.66 11.90 10.59
C ALA A 132 11.87 11.78 12.10
N ALA A 133 12.78 12.56 12.68
CA ALA A 133 13.06 12.51 14.12
C ALA A 133 11.83 12.91 14.93
N GLU A 134 11.14 13.98 14.56
CA GLU A 134 9.89 14.41 15.19
C GLU A 134 8.80 13.33 15.03
N TRP A 135 8.66 12.78 13.83
CA TRP A 135 7.66 11.76 13.54
C TRP A 135 7.89 10.44 14.31
N VAL A 136 9.15 9.99 14.38
CA VAL A 136 9.57 8.77 15.07
C VAL A 136 9.50 8.95 16.59
N ALA A 137 9.98 10.08 17.12
CA ALA A 137 9.99 10.35 18.56
C ALA A 137 8.60 10.22 19.20
N LEU A 138 7.56 10.66 18.47
CA LEU A 138 6.16 10.54 18.88
C LEU A 138 5.62 9.09 18.92
N ARG A 139 6.30 8.14 18.25
CA ARG A 139 5.79 6.78 17.99
C ARG A 139 6.64 5.66 18.60
N LEU A 140 7.66 5.99 19.39
CA LEU A 140 8.58 4.99 19.96
C LEU A 140 7.95 4.10 21.05
N SER A 141 7.41 4.72 22.11
CA SER A 141 6.82 3.98 23.22
C SER A 141 5.87 4.84 24.05
N LYS A 142 4.94 4.22 24.79
CA LYS A 142 4.11 4.93 25.78
C LYS A 142 4.97 5.58 26.87
N ARG A 143 6.13 4.98 27.17
CA ARG A 143 7.12 5.55 28.08
C ARG A 143 7.64 6.88 27.55
N THR A 144 8.08 6.96 26.29
CA THR A 144 8.64 8.22 25.76
C THR A 144 7.59 9.33 25.74
N GLN A 145 6.34 8.99 25.40
CA GLN A 145 5.21 9.92 25.47
C GLN A 145 5.00 10.49 26.88
N LYS A 146 5.02 9.62 27.90
CA LYS A 146 4.82 10.03 29.29
C LYS A 146 6.02 10.77 29.87
N ASP A 147 7.24 10.30 29.62
CA ASP A 147 8.43 10.80 30.30
C ASP A 147 8.96 12.09 29.68
N TYR A 148 8.85 12.26 28.34
CA TYR A 148 9.41 13.40 27.62
C TYR A 148 8.37 14.39 27.10
N PHE A 149 7.22 13.94 26.55
CA PHE A 149 6.27 14.85 25.88
C PHE A 149 5.26 15.48 26.84
N GLN A 150 4.91 14.80 27.94
CA GLN A 150 4.06 15.39 28.97
C GLN A 150 4.85 16.45 29.76
N ARG A 151 4.23 17.61 30.01
CA ARG A 151 4.84 18.69 30.82
C ARG A 151 5.19 18.25 32.25
N SER A 152 4.45 17.28 32.79
CA SER A 152 4.69 16.64 34.10
C SER A 152 5.64 15.44 34.02
N GLY A 153 6.19 15.15 32.85
CA GLY A 153 7.09 14.01 32.60
C GLY A 153 8.42 14.18 33.33
N LYS A 154 8.95 13.07 33.85
CA LYS A 154 10.20 13.05 34.64
C LYS A 154 11.42 13.55 33.86
N MET A 155 11.40 13.39 32.53
CA MET A 155 12.52 13.68 31.63
C MET A 155 12.17 14.79 30.63
N HIS A 156 11.12 15.57 30.89
CA HIS A 156 10.62 16.60 29.97
C HIS A 156 11.69 17.65 29.63
N HIS A 157 12.56 17.98 30.58
CA HIS A 157 13.68 18.91 30.37
C HIS A 157 14.74 18.40 29.39
N TYR A 158 14.76 17.10 29.09
CA TYR A 158 15.63 16.51 28.06
C TYR A 158 14.94 16.27 26.72
N LEU A 159 13.73 16.80 26.49
CA LEU A 159 12.97 16.55 25.26
C LEU A 159 13.76 16.88 23.99
N MET A 160 14.46 18.01 23.96
CA MET A 160 15.25 18.42 22.80
C MET A 160 16.43 17.46 22.55
N GLN A 161 17.10 17.04 23.61
CA GLN A 161 18.21 16.10 23.58
C GLN A 161 17.74 14.71 23.15
N PHE A 162 16.54 14.31 23.57
CA PHE A 162 15.88 13.08 23.14
C PHE A 162 15.57 13.09 21.64
N ILE A 163 14.98 14.18 21.12
CA ILE A 163 14.71 14.31 19.68
C ILE A 163 16.02 14.28 18.89
N LEU A 164 17.07 14.96 19.37
CA LEU A 164 18.40 14.91 18.76
C LEU A 164 19.02 13.51 18.79
N ALA A 165 18.85 12.76 19.88
CA ALA A 165 19.30 11.36 19.97
C ALA A 165 18.58 10.47 18.95
N VAL A 166 17.25 10.64 18.77
CA VAL A 166 16.48 9.94 17.73
C VAL A 166 16.97 10.32 16.34
N ARG A 167 17.22 11.61 16.08
CA ARG A 167 17.77 12.10 14.81
C ARG A 167 19.13 11.46 14.49
N ASN A 168 20.05 11.43 15.46
CA ASN A 168 21.37 10.83 15.29
C ASN A 168 21.25 9.32 15.03
N ALA A 169 20.39 8.63 15.77
CA ALA A 169 20.12 7.22 15.54
C ALA A 169 19.55 6.95 14.13
N LEU A 170 18.64 7.80 13.65
CA LEU A 170 18.11 7.72 12.29
C LEU A 170 19.19 7.96 11.23
N ASP A 171 20.06 8.95 11.42
CA ASP A 171 21.17 9.19 10.49
C ASP A 171 22.12 7.98 10.42
N TYR A 172 22.47 7.40 11.58
CA TYR A 172 23.29 6.19 11.61
C TYR A 172 22.65 5.01 10.87
N VAL A 173 21.35 4.79 11.03
CA VAL A 173 20.66 3.66 10.39
C VAL A 173 20.39 3.97 8.91
N VAL A 174 19.75 5.08 8.60
CA VAL A 174 19.17 5.32 7.26
C VAL A 174 20.20 5.86 6.26
N ASN A 175 21.20 6.62 6.73
CA ASN A 175 22.18 7.27 5.86
C ASN A 175 23.55 6.57 5.89
N GLN A 176 23.98 6.12 7.07
CA GLN A 176 25.29 5.50 7.25
C GLN A 176 25.25 3.96 7.28
N TYR A 177 24.05 3.37 7.20
CA TYR A 177 23.84 1.92 7.19
C TYR A 177 24.49 1.18 8.36
N LEU A 178 24.53 1.81 9.53
CA LEU A 178 25.07 1.21 10.75
C LEU A 178 23.99 0.39 11.45
N GLU A 179 24.35 -0.82 11.85
CA GLU A 179 23.42 -1.68 12.57
C GLU A 179 23.23 -1.24 14.03
N ILE A 180 22.06 -1.58 14.57
CA ILE A 180 21.68 -1.27 15.95
C ILE A 180 22.69 -1.77 16.99
N PRO A 181 23.24 -3.01 16.90
CA PRO A 181 24.28 -3.46 17.83
C PRO A 181 25.54 -2.60 17.79
N TYR A 182 25.97 -2.18 16.59
CA TYR A 182 27.14 -1.31 16.43
C TYR A 182 26.89 0.07 17.04
N ILE A 183 25.73 0.67 16.77
CA ILE A 183 25.34 1.97 17.34
C ILE A 183 25.33 1.91 18.87
N TRP A 184 24.74 0.85 19.44
CA TRP A 184 24.63 0.67 20.89
C TRP A 184 25.99 0.54 21.59
N VAL A 185 26.98 -0.08 20.94
CA VAL A 185 28.32 -0.29 21.51
C VAL A 185 29.25 0.89 21.25
N HIS A 186 29.28 1.42 20.02
CA HIS A 186 30.31 2.35 19.56
C HIS A 186 29.83 3.79 19.33
N ARG A 187 28.52 4.06 19.41
CA ARG A 187 27.93 5.39 19.23
C ARG A 187 26.97 5.77 20.36
N ARG A 188 27.09 5.10 21.52
CA ARG A 188 26.20 5.28 22.67
C ARG A 188 26.16 6.70 23.22
N ASP A 189 27.28 7.43 23.10
CA ASP A 189 27.41 8.79 23.60
C ASP A 189 26.51 9.78 22.83
N TYR A 190 26.22 9.51 21.56
CA TYR A 190 25.37 10.35 20.70
C TYR A 190 23.86 10.11 20.90
N ILE A 191 23.51 9.05 21.63
CA ILE A 191 22.14 8.67 21.99
C ILE A 191 21.89 8.75 23.51
N SER A 192 22.84 9.31 24.25
CA SER A 192 22.77 9.53 25.70
C SER A 192 23.03 11.00 26.01
N HIS A 193 22.56 11.48 27.15
CA HIS A 193 22.91 12.81 27.66
C HIS A 193 23.86 12.68 28.85
N PHE A 194 24.77 13.65 29.00
CA PHE A 194 25.74 13.68 30.10
C PHE A 194 25.52 14.93 30.93
N GLU A 195 25.13 14.76 32.18
CA GLU A 195 24.99 15.84 33.15
C GLU A 195 25.97 15.61 34.30
N LEU A 196 26.91 16.54 34.50
CA LEU A 196 27.86 16.52 35.63
C LEU A 196 28.54 15.15 35.86
N ARG A 197 28.85 14.43 34.76
CA ARG A 197 29.44 13.08 34.69
C ARG A 197 28.48 11.89 34.94
N GLN A 198 27.19 12.14 35.16
CA GLN A 198 26.16 11.11 35.14
C GLN A 198 25.65 10.93 33.71
N ARG A 199 25.66 9.68 33.23
CA ARG A 199 25.06 9.32 31.94
C ARG A 199 23.56 9.09 32.13
N VAL A 200 22.77 9.85 31.39
CA VAL A 200 21.34 9.69 31.26
C VAL A 200 21.07 8.98 29.93
N GLU A 201 20.51 7.77 30.00
CA GLU A 201 20.17 7.00 28.80
C GLU A 201 18.84 7.50 28.23
N LEU A 202 18.91 8.16 27.08
CA LEU A 202 17.73 8.74 26.43
C LEU A 202 16.92 7.68 25.69
N LEU A 203 17.62 6.80 24.97
CA LEU A 203 17.05 5.68 24.20
C LEU A 203 17.50 4.34 24.79
N THR A 204 16.56 3.40 24.89
CA THR A 204 16.86 2.00 25.21
C THR A 204 17.25 1.21 23.97
N ARG A 205 17.86 0.03 24.16
CA ARG A 205 18.20 -0.87 23.05
C ARG A 205 16.98 -1.29 22.23
N GLU A 206 15.84 -1.55 22.89
CA GLU A 206 14.59 -1.91 22.22
C GLU A 206 14.02 -0.73 21.42
N GLU A 207 14.06 0.47 21.98
CA GLU A 207 13.65 1.69 21.27
C GLU A 207 14.54 1.96 20.06
N LEU A 208 15.84 1.66 20.13
CA LEU A 208 16.77 1.83 19.01
C LEU A 208 16.42 0.90 17.83
N TRP A 209 15.99 -0.34 18.08
CA TRP A 209 15.43 -1.20 17.02
C TRP A 209 14.14 -0.62 16.44
N LYS A 210 13.26 -0.08 17.29
CA LYS A 210 12.03 0.59 16.84
C LYS A 210 12.33 1.83 15.99
N VAL A 211 13.38 2.59 16.31
CA VAL A 211 13.84 3.73 15.49
C VAL A 211 14.15 3.26 14.07
N GLY A 212 14.88 2.15 13.90
CA GLY A 212 15.18 1.61 12.57
C GLY A 212 13.92 1.20 11.79
N ILE A 213 13.01 0.46 12.43
CA ILE A 213 11.74 0.03 11.81
C ILE A 213 10.87 1.24 11.44
N LEU A 214 10.77 2.22 12.34
CA LEU A 214 10.00 3.45 12.10
C LEU A 214 10.65 4.32 11.02
N GLY A 215 11.98 4.36 10.93
CA GLY A 215 12.71 5.02 9.85
C GLY A 215 12.38 4.45 8.48
N LEU A 216 12.34 3.11 8.35
CA LEU A 216 11.89 2.45 7.11
C LEU A 216 10.42 2.76 6.78
N LYS A 217 9.54 2.77 7.79
CA LYS A 217 8.14 3.19 7.60
C LYS A 217 8.01 4.64 7.16
N PHE A 218 8.86 5.53 7.67
CA PHE A 218 8.89 6.94 7.27
C PHE A 218 9.41 7.10 5.84
N ARG A 219 10.42 6.32 5.42
CA ARG A 219 10.85 6.28 4.01
C ARG A 219 9.69 5.89 3.09
N ALA A 220 8.97 4.82 3.43
CA ALA A 220 7.79 4.39 2.66
C ALA A 220 6.66 5.45 2.66
N LEU A 221 6.54 6.25 3.73
CA LEU A 221 5.62 7.39 3.77
C LEU A 221 6.04 8.49 2.79
N LEU A 222 7.33 8.87 2.78
CA LEU A 222 7.87 9.88 1.85
C LEU A 222 7.69 9.47 0.39
N GLU A 223 7.94 8.20 0.07
CA GLU A 223 7.77 7.66 -1.28
C GLU A 223 6.31 7.73 -1.73
N ARG A 224 5.37 7.30 -0.88
CA ARG A 224 3.94 7.40 -1.18
C ARG A 224 3.47 8.85 -1.32
N ARG A 225 3.98 9.76 -0.48
CA ARG A 225 3.69 11.20 -0.58
C ARG A 225 4.21 11.79 -1.89
N SER A 226 5.44 11.46 -2.27
CA SER A 226 6.05 11.90 -3.53
C SER A 226 5.31 11.33 -4.76
N ALA A 227 4.90 10.06 -4.69
CA ALA A 227 4.08 9.44 -5.73
C ALA A 227 2.72 10.14 -5.88
N LEU A 228 2.03 10.41 -4.77
CA LEU A 228 0.78 11.16 -4.76
C LEU A 228 0.96 12.58 -5.35
N GLU A 229 2.00 13.30 -4.92
CA GLU A 229 2.31 14.63 -5.45
C GLU A 229 2.64 14.59 -6.96
N SER A 230 3.38 13.58 -7.41
CA SER A 230 3.64 13.37 -8.84
C SER A 230 2.34 13.13 -9.62
N THR A 231 1.43 12.29 -9.09
CA THR A 231 0.12 12.08 -9.73
C THR A 231 -0.70 13.36 -9.79
N PHE A 232 -0.70 14.17 -8.74
CA PHE A 232 -1.40 15.46 -8.71
C PHE A 232 -0.82 16.44 -9.73
N ARG A 233 0.52 16.57 -9.79
CA ARG A 233 1.19 17.43 -10.77
C ARG A 233 0.88 17.02 -12.22
N LYS A 234 0.76 15.71 -12.49
CA LYS A 234 0.35 15.21 -13.83
C LYS A 234 -1.08 15.59 -14.20
N LEU A 235 -1.99 15.70 -13.22
CA LEU A 235 -3.38 16.14 -13.48
C LEU A 235 -3.43 17.60 -13.96
N ASN A 236 -2.47 18.42 -13.55
CA ASN A 236 -2.34 19.84 -13.88
C ASN A 236 -3.62 20.63 -13.56
N VAL A 237 -4.15 20.42 -12.34
CA VAL A 237 -5.35 21.10 -11.82
C VAL A 237 -4.97 21.90 -10.57
N PRO A 238 -5.34 23.19 -10.47
CA PRO A 238 -5.16 23.94 -9.23
C PRO A 238 -6.21 23.48 -8.19
N ASP A 239 -5.75 23.00 -7.04
CA ASP A 239 -6.61 22.64 -5.92
C ASP A 239 -6.00 23.15 -4.61
N GLU A 240 -6.55 24.26 -4.12
CA GLU A 240 -6.04 24.95 -2.94
C GLU A 240 -6.18 24.12 -1.66
N TYR A 241 -7.23 23.29 -1.58
CA TYR A 241 -7.43 22.38 -0.45
C TYR A 241 -6.33 21.30 -0.43
N PHE A 242 -6.06 20.68 -1.58
CA PHE A 242 -5.00 19.67 -1.67
C PHE A 242 -3.63 20.25 -1.34
N GLU A 243 -3.29 21.39 -1.92
CA GLU A 243 -1.95 22.00 -1.78
C GLU A 243 -1.70 22.59 -0.39
N LYS A 244 -2.66 23.36 0.15
CA LYS A 244 -2.46 24.10 1.41
C LYS A 244 -2.86 23.32 2.64
N GLN A 245 -3.84 22.41 2.54
CA GLN A 245 -4.38 21.72 3.71
C GLN A 245 -4.05 20.23 3.74
N LEU A 246 -4.13 19.54 2.59
CA LEU A 246 -3.92 18.09 2.58
C LEU A 246 -2.44 17.74 2.63
N LEU A 247 -1.65 18.20 1.64
CA LEU A 247 -0.22 17.86 1.51
C LEU A 247 0.63 18.09 2.77
N PRO A 248 0.45 19.19 3.54
CA PRO A 248 1.25 19.40 4.76
C PRO A 248 0.86 18.46 5.90
N ASN A 249 -0.40 18.00 5.94
CA ASN A 249 -0.93 17.20 7.04
C ASN A 249 -0.81 15.69 6.81
N LEU A 250 -0.28 15.24 5.67
CA LEU A 250 -0.07 13.82 5.34
C LEU A 250 1.02 13.16 6.21
N THR A 251 0.71 12.89 7.48
CA THR A 251 1.65 12.32 8.45
C THR A 251 1.54 10.80 8.61
N SER A 252 0.49 10.18 8.07
CA SER A 252 0.26 8.73 8.19
C SER A 252 0.12 8.07 6.82
N ILE A 253 0.62 6.83 6.70
CA ILE A 253 0.46 6.01 5.49
C ILE A 253 -1.02 5.82 5.15
N SER A 254 -1.88 5.65 6.17
CA SER A 254 -3.33 5.52 5.97
C SER A 254 -3.93 6.78 5.35
N MET A 255 -3.47 7.96 5.78
CA MET A 255 -3.96 9.24 5.27
C MET A 255 -3.51 9.47 3.82
N VAL A 256 -2.29 9.06 3.46
CA VAL A 256 -1.84 9.12 2.06
C VAL A 256 -2.68 8.18 1.17
N ALA A 257 -3.05 7.00 1.68
CA ALA A 257 -3.96 6.10 0.96
C ALA A 257 -5.35 6.74 0.79
N ASP A 258 -5.93 7.28 1.85
CA ASP A 258 -7.22 8.01 1.81
C ASP A 258 -7.15 9.19 0.82
N ALA A 259 -6.06 9.97 0.83
CA ALA A 259 -5.83 11.08 -0.09
C ALA A 259 -5.68 10.64 -1.55
N THR A 260 -5.07 9.47 -1.78
CA THR A 260 -4.95 8.87 -3.12
C THR A 260 -6.31 8.42 -3.64
N GLU A 261 -7.14 7.83 -2.77
CA GLU A 261 -8.53 7.47 -3.09
C GLU A 261 -9.36 8.71 -3.41
N TRP A 262 -9.30 9.73 -2.54
CA TRP A 262 -9.97 11.02 -2.73
C TRP A 262 -9.59 11.66 -4.07
N LEU A 263 -8.30 11.74 -4.39
CA LEU A 263 -7.80 12.32 -5.64
C LEU A 263 -8.32 11.54 -6.86
N SER A 264 -8.33 10.22 -6.77
CA SER A 264 -8.79 9.32 -7.84
C SER A 264 -10.28 9.48 -8.13
N ILE A 265 -11.07 9.90 -7.14
CA ILE A 265 -12.51 10.06 -7.26
C ILE A 265 -12.87 11.48 -7.72
N LYS A 266 -12.27 12.50 -7.11
CA LYS A 266 -12.50 13.91 -7.46
C LYS A 266 -12.07 14.22 -8.90
N TYR A 267 -10.93 13.68 -9.34
CA TYR A 267 -10.37 13.94 -10.67
C TYR A 267 -10.43 12.73 -11.61
N LYS A 268 -11.37 11.82 -11.38
CA LYS A 268 -11.52 10.60 -12.19
C LYS A 268 -11.63 10.89 -13.69
N GLN A 269 -12.47 11.85 -14.06
CA GLN A 269 -12.69 12.22 -15.46
C GLN A 269 -11.42 12.80 -16.09
N ARG A 270 -10.77 13.74 -15.39
CA ARG A 270 -9.51 14.34 -15.85
C ARG A 270 -8.40 13.30 -16.01
N LYS A 271 -8.33 12.34 -15.09
CA LYS A 271 -7.39 11.21 -15.16
C LYS A 271 -7.65 10.33 -16.39
N LYS A 272 -8.92 10.00 -16.67
CA LYS A 272 -9.31 9.26 -17.89
C LYS A 272 -8.93 10.02 -19.17
N ASP A 273 -9.17 11.34 -19.20
CA ASP A 273 -8.84 12.16 -20.36
C ASP A 273 -7.32 12.18 -20.63
N LEU A 274 -6.51 12.29 -19.57
CA LEU A 274 -5.04 12.24 -19.66
C LEU A 274 -4.54 10.85 -20.09
N GLU A 275 -5.12 9.78 -19.56
CA GLU A 275 -4.82 8.41 -19.97
C GLU A 275 -5.16 8.19 -21.45
N ALA A 276 -6.30 8.70 -21.93
CA ALA A 276 -6.69 8.63 -23.33
C ALA A 276 -5.76 9.41 -24.26
N THR A 277 -5.22 10.56 -23.82
CA THR A 277 -4.21 11.30 -24.61
C THR A 277 -2.83 10.65 -24.60
N ALA A 278 -2.52 9.81 -23.60
CA ALA A 278 -1.25 9.11 -23.48
C ALA A 278 -1.22 7.76 -24.24
N ASP A 279 -2.39 7.24 -24.63
CA ASP A 279 -2.58 5.96 -25.35
C ASP A 279 -2.05 5.99 -26.80
N ASP A 280 -1.60 7.14 -27.30
CA ASP A 280 -0.91 7.29 -28.59
C ASP A 280 0.58 6.84 -28.54
N SER A 281 1.04 6.43 -27.35
CA SER A 281 2.36 5.82 -27.12
C SER A 281 2.22 4.30 -26.94
N ASN A 282 3.01 3.54 -27.71
CA ASN A 282 2.90 2.09 -27.99
C ASN A 282 3.09 1.11 -26.79
N GLU A 283 2.75 1.49 -25.56
CA GLU A 283 2.83 0.63 -24.37
C GLU A 283 1.52 -0.12 -24.13
N LYS A 284 1.55 -1.46 -24.22
CA LYS A 284 0.41 -2.32 -23.82
C LYS A 284 0.10 -2.15 -22.33
N ARG A 285 -0.93 -1.37 -22.00
CA ARG A 285 -1.40 -1.19 -20.62
C ARG A 285 -2.61 -2.09 -20.31
N HIS A 286 -2.70 -2.52 -19.06
CA HIS A 286 -3.83 -3.31 -18.56
C HIS A 286 -5.12 -2.49 -18.61
N LYS A 287 -6.17 -3.03 -19.24
CA LYS A 287 -7.50 -2.41 -19.26
C LYS A 287 -8.06 -2.35 -17.84
N ASN A 288 -8.35 -1.15 -17.35
CA ASN A 288 -9.00 -0.97 -16.06
C ASN A 288 -10.45 -1.52 -16.10
N PRO A 289 -10.99 -2.05 -14.98
CA PRO A 289 -12.35 -2.53 -14.91
C PRO A 289 -13.36 -1.44 -15.30
N SER A 290 -14.28 -1.76 -16.21
CA SER A 290 -15.26 -0.81 -16.77
C SER A 290 -16.49 -0.56 -15.88
N ARG A 291 -16.44 -0.92 -14.58
CA ARG A 291 -17.61 -0.80 -13.71
C ARG A 291 -17.80 0.67 -13.31
N VAL A 292 -18.74 1.33 -13.99
CA VAL A 292 -19.22 2.67 -13.62
C VAL A 292 -19.92 2.54 -12.27
N SER A 293 -19.49 3.36 -11.30
CA SER A 293 -20.10 3.37 -9.97
C SER A 293 -21.44 4.10 -10.00
N ALA A 294 -22.39 3.74 -9.14
CA ALA A 294 -23.64 4.49 -8.96
C ALA A 294 -23.38 5.98 -8.67
N TYR A 295 -22.31 6.26 -7.91
CA TYR A 295 -21.81 7.61 -7.68
C TYR A 295 -21.42 8.36 -8.97
N GLU A 296 -20.75 7.69 -9.91
CA GLU A 296 -20.30 8.30 -11.17
C GLU A 296 -21.49 8.63 -12.08
N VAL A 297 -22.49 7.76 -12.11
CA VAL A 297 -23.75 8.03 -12.79
C VAL A 297 -24.42 9.25 -12.15
N ALA A 298 -24.61 9.25 -10.83
CA ALA A 298 -25.28 10.35 -10.12
C ALA A 298 -24.56 11.70 -10.33
N ARG A 299 -23.23 11.75 -10.21
CA ARG A 299 -22.44 12.99 -10.38
C ARG A 299 -22.46 13.52 -11.82
N SER A 300 -22.69 12.65 -12.82
CA SER A 300 -22.81 13.04 -14.23
C SER A 300 -24.17 13.68 -14.58
N THR A 301 -25.19 13.49 -13.73
CA THR A 301 -26.53 14.07 -13.93
C THR A 301 -26.64 15.48 -13.35
N VAL A 302 -27.76 16.16 -13.62
CA VAL A 302 -28.06 17.51 -13.09
C VAL A 302 -28.20 17.52 -11.56
N VAL A 303 -28.47 16.36 -10.95
CA VAL A 303 -28.58 16.19 -9.48
C VAL A 303 -27.26 16.51 -8.75
N SER A 304 -26.12 16.51 -9.47
CA SER A 304 -24.85 16.97 -8.91
C SER A 304 -24.90 18.41 -8.39
N ARG A 305 -25.64 19.28 -9.08
CA ARG A 305 -25.84 20.68 -8.64
C ARG A 305 -26.71 20.74 -7.40
N LEU A 306 -27.78 19.94 -7.35
CA LEU A 306 -28.61 19.81 -6.15
C LEU A 306 -27.76 19.40 -4.94
N ALA A 307 -26.80 18.48 -5.12
CA ALA A 307 -25.88 18.10 -4.05
C ALA A 307 -24.94 19.25 -3.62
N ASP A 308 -24.44 20.06 -4.56
CA ASP A 308 -23.62 21.23 -4.26
C ASP A 308 -24.43 22.30 -3.51
N ASP A 309 -25.74 22.42 -3.80
CA ASP A 309 -26.67 23.36 -3.17
C ASP A 309 -27.07 23.01 -1.72
N PHE A 310 -26.63 21.85 -1.18
CA PHE A 310 -26.80 21.52 0.25
C PHE A 310 -25.96 22.43 1.19
N GLY A 311 -25.04 23.22 0.62
CA GLY A 311 -24.51 24.44 1.24
C GLY A 311 -23.11 24.34 1.86
N LEU A 312 -22.53 23.15 2.08
CA LEU A 312 -21.12 23.01 2.47
C LEU A 312 -20.42 21.89 1.71
N PRO A 313 -19.21 22.16 1.15
CA PRO A 313 -18.40 21.10 0.58
C PRO A 313 -17.76 20.23 1.68
N PRO A 314 -17.48 18.94 1.40
CA PRO A 314 -16.98 17.97 2.39
C PRO A 314 -15.77 18.42 3.22
N HIS A 315 -14.81 19.09 2.58
CA HIS A 315 -13.60 19.56 3.27
C HIS A 315 -13.89 20.62 4.33
N GLN A 316 -14.91 21.48 4.14
CA GLN A 316 -15.29 22.47 5.15
C GLN A 316 -15.99 21.80 6.34
N ILE A 317 -16.76 20.74 6.09
CA ILE A 317 -17.37 19.92 7.13
C ILE A 317 -16.28 19.23 7.97
N ALA A 318 -15.23 18.71 7.33
CA ALA A 318 -14.09 18.09 8.01
C ALA A 318 -13.32 19.08 8.92
N ILE A 319 -13.14 20.33 8.46
CA ILE A 319 -12.54 21.42 9.26
C ILE A 319 -13.41 21.73 10.48
N ASN A 320 -14.72 21.91 10.28
CA ASN A 320 -15.67 22.17 11.36
C ASN A 320 -15.70 21.02 12.38
N PHE A 321 -15.63 19.77 11.92
CA PHE A 321 -15.64 18.59 12.78
C PHE A 321 -14.38 18.48 13.65
N SER A 322 -13.22 18.85 13.09
CA SER A 322 -11.94 18.74 13.78
C SER A 322 -11.66 19.90 14.74
N GLY A 323 -12.39 21.01 14.61
CA GLY A 323 -12.11 22.25 15.34
C GLY A 323 -13.36 22.97 15.80
N GLN A 324 -13.29 24.30 15.80
CA GLN A 324 -14.47 25.14 16.01
C GLN A 324 -15.21 25.29 14.67
N LYS A 325 -16.53 25.44 14.75
CA LYS A 325 -17.36 25.70 13.58
C LYS A 325 -17.04 27.08 13.01
N VAL A 326 -16.40 27.12 11.85
CA VAL A 326 -16.03 28.35 11.13
C VAL A 326 -16.87 28.52 9.87
N HIS A 327 -17.25 27.41 9.23
CA HIS A 327 -18.06 27.41 8.02
C HIS A 327 -19.52 27.11 8.34
N PHE A 328 -20.44 27.83 7.70
CA PHE A 328 -21.87 27.66 7.88
C PHE A 328 -22.52 27.39 6.52
N PRO A 329 -23.50 26.48 6.42
CA PRO A 329 -24.17 26.23 5.15
C PRO A 329 -24.97 27.43 4.68
N ASP A 330 -24.92 27.69 3.37
CA ASP A 330 -25.84 28.60 2.70
C ASP A 330 -27.16 27.86 2.43
N ASP A 331 -28.19 28.15 3.23
CA ASP A 331 -29.52 27.51 3.08
C ASP A 331 -30.33 28.15 1.95
N GLN A 332 -31.02 27.32 1.18
CA GLN A 332 -31.97 27.79 0.17
C GLN A 332 -33.28 28.29 0.82
N ASP A 333 -33.90 29.32 0.23
CA ASP A 333 -35.17 29.88 0.72
C ASP A 333 -36.33 28.88 0.61
N LEU A 334 -36.29 28.02 -0.42
CA LEU A 334 -37.31 27.00 -0.66
C LEU A 334 -37.03 25.72 0.14
N PRO A 335 -38.09 25.02 0.62
CA PRO A 335 -37.90 23.75 1.29
C PRO A 335 -37.30 22.70 0.33
N PRO A 336 -36.52 21.73 0.84
CA PRO A 336 -35.73 20.81 0.01
C PRO A 336 -36.51 20.10 -1.08
N ARG A 337 -37.73 19.65 -0.77
CA ARG A 337 -38.60 18.95 -1.72
C ARG A 337 -39.04 19.84 -2.88
N ALA A 338 -39.44 21.09 -2.60
CA ALA A 338 -39.86 22.03 -3.64
C ALA A 338 -38.66 22.51 -4.47
N TYR A 339 -37.49 22.63 -3.85
CA TYR A 339 -36.25 22.96 -4.57
C TYR A 339 -35.83 21.81 -5.51
N ALA A 340 -35.93 20.56 -5.04
CA ALA A 340 -35.56 19.36 -5.81
C ALA A 340 -36.44 19.12 -7.05
N GLU A 341 -37.67 19.66 -7.11
CA GLU A 341 -38.53 19.57 -8.30
C GLU A 341 -37.88 20.16 -9.56
N GLN A 342 -36.93 21.09 -9.41
CA GLN A 342 -36.19 21.70 -10.51
C GLN A 342 -35.16 20.75 -11.16
N PHE A 343 -34.86 19.63 -10.48
CA PHE A 343 -33.81 18.68 -10.87
C PHE A 343 -34.37 17.33 -11.34
N ILE A 344 -35.69 17.25 -11.56
CA ILE A 344 -36.36 16.07 -12.11
C ILE A 344 -35.89 15.83 -13.55
N THR A 345 -35.49 14.58 -13.84
CA THR A 345 -35.03 14.15 -15.17
C THR A 345 -35.65 12.81 -15.53
N GLU A 346 -35.51 12.34 -16.78
CA GLU A 346 -36.02 11.02 -17.19
C GLU A 346 -35.45 9.86 -16.34
N ASN A 347 -34.22 10.01 -15.85
CA ASN A 347 -33.55 9.04 -14.97
C ASN A 347 -33.88 9.24 -13.48
N CYS A 348 -34.63 10.29 -13.13
CA CYS A 348 -35.01 10.66 -11.78
C CYS A 348 -36.41 11.30 -11.79
N PRO A 349 -37.48 10.49 -11.88
CA PRO A 349 -38.82 10.99 -12.12
C PRO A 349 -39.44 11.73 -10.92
N THR A 350 -38.92 11.54 -9.70
CA THR A 350 -39.47 12.18 -8.50
C THR A 350 -38.46 13.07 -7.77
N ALA A 351 -38.97 14.12 -7.11
CA ALA A 351 -38.16 15.00 -6.26
C ALA A 351 -37.50 14.24 -5.08
N GLU A 352 -38.15 13.20 -4.57
CA GLU A 352 -37.61 12.38 -3.47
C GLU A 352 -36.41 11.55 -3.93
N GLU A 353 -36.48 10.95 -5.12
CA GLU A 353 -35.34 10.24 -5.72
C GLU A 353 -34.16 11.18 -6.00
N ALA A 354 -34.45 12.44 -6.39
CA ALA A 354 -33.41 13.45 -6.60
C ALA A 354 -32.68 13.76 -5.29
N LEU A 355 -33.44 13.91 -4.19
CA LEU A 355 -32.86 14.11 -2.86
C LEU A 355 -32.08 12.87 -2.38
N VAL A 356 -32.58 11.65 -2.59
CA VAL A 356 -31.85 10.41 -2.27
C VAL A 356 -30.52 10.35 -3.02
N MET A 357 -30.52 10.66 -4.32
CA MET A 357 -29.30 10.67 -5.12
C MET A 357 -28.33 11.79 -4.69
N ALA A 358 -28.84 12.98 -4.36
CA ALA A 358 -28.02 14.06 -3.83
C ALA A 358 -27.37 13.67 -2.49
N ARG A 359 -28.14 13.07 -1.56
CA ARG A 359 -27.62 12.54 -0.28
C ARG A 359 -26.56 11.48 -0.50
N MET A 360 -26.76 10.57 -1.47
CA MET A 360 -25.76 9.55 -1.82
C MET A 360 -24.45 10.17 -2.32
N ILE A 361 -24.52 11.21 -3.17
CA ILE A 361 -23.33 11.94 -3.65
C ILE A 361 -22.56 12.52 -2.46
N ILE A 362 -23.25 13.29 -1.61
CA ILE A 362 -22.63 13.97 -0.46
C ILE A 362 -22.06 12.96 0.52
N ALA A 363 -22.82 11.95 0.91
CA ALA A 363 -22.37 10.89 1.83
C ALA A 363 -21.12 10.18 1.30
N THR A 364 -21.09 9.90 -0.01
CA THR A 364 -19.94 9.28 -0.66
C THR A 364 -18.71 10.20 -0.65
N GLU A 365 -18.87 11.48 -0.97
CA GLU A 365 -17.74 12.44 -0.96
C GLU A 365 -17.23 12.71 0.46
N LEU A 366 -18.14 12.83 1.42
CA LEU A 366 -17.83 13.04 2.84
C LEU A 366 -17.10 11.84 3.44
N GLY A 367 -17.58 10.62 3.20
CA GLY A 367 -16.95 9.39 3.68
C GLY A 367 -15.55 9.12 3.10
N ARG A 368 -15.18 9.85 2.04
CA ARG A 368 -13.88 9.78 1.36
C ARG A 368 -12.99 11.00 1.62
N ASP A 369 -13.43 11.95 2.46
CA ASP A 369 -12.59 13.06 2.87
C ASP A 369 -11.44 12.54 3.78
N PRO A 370 -10.16 12.76 3.42
CA PRO A 370 -9.05 12.18 4.19
C PRO A 370 -8.92 12.75 5.61
N GLN A 371 -9.23 14.03 5.81
CA GLN A 371 -9.12 14.68 7.12
C GLN A 371 -10.23 14.18 8.05
N LEU A 372 -11.47 14.08 7.54
CA LEU A 372 -12.58 13.53 8.31
C LEU A 372 -12.32 12.08 8.70
N ARG A 373 -11.88 11.24 7.75
CA ARG A 373 -11.52 9.84 8.01
C ARG A 373 -10.43 9.71 9.05
N GLU A 374 -9.41 10.56 9.01
CA GLU A 374 -8.36 10.57 10.03
C GLU A 374 -8.89 10.96 11.41
N ALA A 375 -9.70 12.03 11.49
CA ALA A 375 -10.30 12.49 12.74
C ALA A 375 -11.18 11.41 13.37
N ILE A 376 -12.10 10.82 12.60
CA ILE A 376 -12.96 9.73 13.06
C ILE A 376 -12.13 8.51 13.46
N ARG A 377 -11.13 8.12 12.67
CA ARG A 377 -10.24 6.98 12.97
C ARG A 377 -9.49 7.17 14.29
N ASN A 378 -9.02 8.37 14.58
CA ASN A 378 -8.34 8.66 15.84
C ASN A 378 -9.31 8.57 17.01
N GLN A 379 -10.49 9.17 16.90
CA GLN A 379 -11.54 9.11 17.93
C GLN A 379 -12.06 7.67 18.17
N PHE A 380 -12.15 6.85 17.12
CA PHE A 380 -12.57 5.46 17.19
C PHE A 380 -11.51 4.59 17.88
N LYS A 381 -10.23 4.72 17.49
CA LYS A 381 -9.12 3.90 18.04
C LYS A 381 -8.94 4.04 19.55
N GLU A 382 -9.22 5.22 20.11
CA GLU A 382 -9.06 5.48 21.55
C GLU A 382 -9.99 4.65 22.44
N GLN A 383 -11.19 4.31 21.94
CA GLN A 383 -12.21 3.58 22.71
C GLN A 383 -12.77 2.38 21.93
N ALA A 384 -11.99 1.84 21.00
CA ALA A 384 -12.37 0.66 20.26
C ALA A 384 -12.44 -0.56 21.17
N LEU A 385 -13.51 -1.32 21.01
CA LEU A 385 -13.87 -2.50 21.75
C LEU A 385 -13.90 -3.69 20.79
N LEU A 386 -13.38 -4.82 21.24
CA LEU A 386 -13.35 -6.05 20.47
C LEU A 386 -14.28 -7.09 21.12
N SER A 387 -15.16 -7.64 20.30
CA SER A 387 -16.05 -8.75 20.65
C SER A 387 -15.74 -9.96 19.78
N CYS A 388 -15.89 -11.16 20.34
CA CYS A 388 -15.74 -12.42 19.65
C CYS A 388 -16.96 -13.30 19.92
N GLU A 389 -17.57 -13.79 18.86
CA GLU A 389 -18.65 -14.77 18.93
C GLU A 389 -18.25 -16.05 18.19
N PRO A 390 -18.56 -17.24 18.71
CA PRO A 390 -18.20 -18.48 18.04
C PRO A 390 -19.13 -18.74 16.87
N THR A 391 -18.54 -19.13 15.73
CA THR A 391 -19.30 -19.66 14.60
C THR A 391 -19.93 -21.01 14.96
N GLU A 392 -20.81 -21.54 14.10
CA GLU A 392 -21.35 -22.90 14.29
C GLU A 392 -20.23 -23.94 14.42
N LYS A 393 -19.14 -23.79 13.66
CA LYS A 393 -17.93 -24.63 13.76
C LYS A 393 -17.15 -24.37 15.05
N GLY A 394 -17.03 -23.12 15.48
CA GLY A 394 -16.38 -22.75 16.73
C GLY A 394 -17.09 -23.28 17.96
N LYS A 395 -18.44 -23.32 17.95
CA LYS A 395 -19.24 -23.85 19.05
C LYS A 395 -18.89 -25.30 19.37
N THR A 396 -18.68 -26.13 18.34
CA THR A 396 -18.33 -27.55 18.48
C THR A 396 -16.85 -27.81 18.69
N LYS A 397 -15.96 -27.08 18.00
CA LYS A 397 -14.51 -27.33 18.05
C LYS A 397 -13.82 -26.74 19.29
N ILE A 398 -14.33 -25.61 19.80
CA ILE A 398 -13.77 -24.95 20.98
C ILE A 398 -14.39 -25.59 22.23
N ASP A 399 -13.76 -26.64 22.74
CA ASP A 399 -14.04 -27.25 24.03
C ASP A 399 -13.29 -26.54 25.17
N GLU A 400 -13.46 -27.01 26.41
CA GLU A 400 -12.83 -26.43 27.61
C GLU A 400 -11.29 -26.52 27.59
N ALA A 401 -10.73 -27.45 26.81
CA ALA A 401 -9.29 -27.65 26.67
C ALA A 401 -8.68 -26.79 25.55
N HIS A 402 -9.49 -26.27 24.63
CA HIS A 402 -9.02 -25.49 23.49
C HIS A 402 -8.39 -24.16 23.95
N ALA A 403 -7.26 -23.77 23.36
CA ALA A 403 -6.55 -22.53 23.69
C ALA A 403 -7.43 -21.27 23.55
N CYS A 404 -8.42 -21.32 22.65
CA CYS A 404 -9.37 -20.24 22.39
C CYS A 404 -10.57 -20.19 23.36
N TYR A 405 -10.70 -21.16 24.27
CA TYR A 405 -11.85 -21.24 25.18
C TYR A 405 -12.00 -19.96 26.03
N SER A 406 -10.87 -19.41 26.49
CA SER A 406 -10.80 -18.19 27.31
C SER A 406 -11.39 -16.92 26.67
N PHE A 407 -11.54 -16.91 25.34
CA PHE A 407 -12.10 -15.78 24.59
C PHE A 407 -13.18 -16.21 23.60
N LYS A 408 -13.78 -17.41 23.81
CA LYS A 408 -14.87 -17.94 22.98
C LYS A 408 -16.07 -17.00 22.90
N PHE A 409 -16.37 -16.32 24.01
CA PHE A 409 -17.47 -15.36 24.16
C PHE A 409 -16.94 -14.04 24.72
N LEU A 410 -15.91 -13.49 24.09
CA LEU A 410 -15.35 -12.22 24.52
C LEU A 410 -16.28 -11.08 24.10
N VAL A 411 -16.64 -10.18 25.01
CA VAL A 411 -17.55 -9.06 24.70
C VAL A 411 -16.89 -7.75 25.12
N GLU A 412 -16.93 -6.77 24.22
CA GLU A 412 -16.56 -5.38 24.48
C GLU A 412 -15.21 -5.18 25.19
N LYS A 413 -14.19 -5.96 24.81
CA LYS A 413 -12.86 -5.83 25.41
C LYS A 413 -12.10 -4.63 24.81
N PRO A 414 -11.59 -3.69 25.62
CA PRO A 414 -10.81 -2.57 25.09
C PRO A 414 -9.57 -3.03 24.32
N ILE A 415 -9.41 -2.55 23.08
CA ILE A 415 -8.28 -2.92 22.21
C ILE A 415 -6.93 -2.56 22.84
N GLU A 416 -6.86 -1.47 23.61
CA GLU A 416 -5.62 -1.08 24.28
C GLU A 416 -5.06 -2.18 25.20
N SER A 417 -5.93 -2.97 25.82
CA SER A 417 -5.54 -4.10 26.68
C SER A 417 -4.96 -5.28 25.90
N LEU A 418 -5.30 -5.40 24.61
CA LEU A 418 -4.87 -6.48 23.74
C LEU A 418 -3.48 -6.24 23.13
N ILE A 419 -3.03 -4.99 23.04
CA ILE A 419 -1.72 -4.62 22.47
C ILE A 419 -0.56 -5.27 23.24
N SER A 420 -0.72 -5.46 24.54
CA SER A 420 0.32 -6.02 25.42
C SER A 420 0.24 -7.55 25.55
N SER A 421 -0.70 -8.22 24.87
CA SER A 421 -1.00 -9.63 25.06
C SER A 421 -0.98 -10.40 23.73
N PRO A 422 -0.47 -11.64 23.69
CA PRO A 422 -0.56 -12.48 22.50
C PRO A 422 -2.01 -12.89 22.17
N GLN A 423 -2.97 -12.62 23.07
CA GLN A 423 -4.37 -12.98 22.90
C GLN A 423 -4.97 -12.50 21.56
N TYR A 424 -4.60 -11.31 21.10
CA TYR A 424 -5.09 -10.82 19.79
C TYR A 424 -4.64 -11.69 18.62
N LEU A 425 -3.40 -12.19 18.65
CA LEU A 425 -2.90 -13.09 17.62
C LEU A 425 -3.64 -14.44 17.62
N HIS A 426 -3.98 -14.94 18.81
CA HIS A 426 -4.81 -16.15 18.92
C HIS A 426 -6.23 -15.95 18.41
N ILE A 427 -6.81 -14.76 18.64
CA ILE A 427 -8.12 -14.37 18.08
C ILE A 427 -8.06 -14.36 16.55
N LEU A 428 -7.05 -13.70 15.95
CA LEU A 428 -6.87 -13.65 14.49
C LEU A 428 -6.65 -15.04 13.88
N ASN A 429 -5.91 -15.93 14.55
CA ASN A 429 -5.76 -17.31 14.08
C ASN A 429 -7.07 -18.10 14.16
N ALA A 430 -7.86 -17.89 15.22
CA ALA A 430 -9.16 -18.54 15.35
C ALA A 430 -10.17 -18.03 14.30
N GLU A 431 -10.09 -16.74 13.94
CA GLU A 431 -10.86 -16.13 12.86
C GLU A 431 -10.48 -16.69 11.49
N SER A 432 -9.17 -16.82 11.19
CA SER A 432 -8.70 -17.42 9.93
C SER A 432 -9.10 -18.89 9.77
N GLU A 433 -9.23 -19.63 10.88
CA GLU A 433 -9.78 -20.99 10.93
C GLU A 433 -11.32 -21.06 10.87
N LEU A 434 -11.99 -19.90 10.78
CA LEU A 434 -13.45 -19.73 10.80
C LEU A 434 -14.11 -20.27 12.08
N LEU A 435 -13.42 -20.19 13.22
CA LEU A 435 -13.94 -20.61 14.51
C LEU A 435 -14.63 -19.47 15.26
N LEU A 436 -14.16 -18.23 15.07
CA LEU A 436 -14.72 -17.05 15.70
C LEU A 436 -15.07 -16.01 14.63
N ASN A 437 -16.16 -15.29 14.86
CA ASN A 437 -16.45 -14.01 14.24
C ASN A 437 -15.92 -12.92 15.17
N VAL A 438 -15.10 -12.02 14.65
CA VAL A 438 -14.52 -10.91 15.40
C VAL A 438 -15.18 -9.62 14.95
N GLU A 439 -15.68 -8.84 15.91
CA GLU A 439 -16.28 -7.54 15.65
C GLU A 439 -15.51 -6.47 16.43
N ILE A 440 -15.17 -5.37 15.75
CA ILE A 440 -14.56 -4.20 16.39
C ILE A 440 -15.58 -3.06 16.34
N THR A 441 -16.06 -2.65 17.51
CA THR A 441 -17.04 -1.58 17.66
C THR A 441 -16.49 -0.48 18.57
N ALA A 442 -17.22 0.63 18.68
CA ALA A 442 -17.02 1.59 19.76
C ALA A 442 -18.25 1.60 20.67
N THR A 443 -18.12 2.16 21.87
CA THR A 443 -19.28 2.29 22.77
C THR A 443 -20.41 3.07 22.10
N ARG A 444 -21.66 2.72 22.43
CA ARG A 444 -22.85 3.44 21.89
C ARG A 444 -22.79 4.95 22.18
N SER A 445 -22.32 5.33 23.37
CA SER A 445 -22.11 6.74 23.72
C SER A 445 -21.14 7.41 22.76
N ARG A 446 -20.00 6.78 22.47
CA ARG A 446 -18.98 7.36 21.60
C ARG A 446 -19.44 7.47 20.15
N MET A 447 -20.14 6.46 19.65
CA MET A 447 -20.74 6.53 18.31
C MET A 447 -21.77 7.65 18.21
N HIS A 448 -22.58 7.84 19.25
CA HIS A 448 -23.54 8.94 19.31
C HIS A 448 -22.84 10.30 19.37
N GLU A 449 -21.76 10.44 20.15
CA GLU A 449 -20.95 11.67 20.21
C GLU A 449 -20.33 12.03 18.85
N ILE A 450 -19.75 11.05 18.16
CA ILE A 450 -19.17 11.25 16.81
C ILE A 450 -20.25 11.72 15.83
N THR A 451 -21.39 11.04 15.83
CA THR A 451 -22.53 11.36 14.96
C THR A 451 -23.06 12.76 15.25
N THR A 452 -23.29 13.08 16.53
CA THR A 452 -23.77 14.39 16.96
C THR A 452 -22.76 15.50 16.64
N SER A 453 -21.47 15.24 16.80
CA SER A 453 -20.42 16.21 16.44
C SER A 453 -20.38 16.47 14.94
N LEU A 454 -20.61 15.44 14.11
CA LEU A 454 -20.67 15.57 12.66
C LEU A 454 -21.94 16.29 12.20
N GLU A 455 -23.09 16.00 12.82
CA GLU A 455 -24.33 16.75 12.63
C GLU A 455 -24.14 18.23 12.95
N ASN A 456 -23.53 18.56 14.09
CA ASN A 456 -23.28 19.94 14.49
C ASN A 456 -22.30 20.68 13.57
N ALA A 457 -21.32 19.95 13.02
CA ALA A 457 -20.36 20.49 12.06
C ALA A 457 -21.00 20.86 10.72
N TYR A 458 -22.11 20.18 10.35
CA TYR A 458 -22.78 20.37 9.07
C TYR A 458 -24.10 21.16 9.16
N ALA A 459 -24.77 21.18 10.31
CA ALA A 459 -26.04 21.87 10.49
C ALA A 459 -25.91 23.38 10.29
N SER A 460 -26.97 24.01 9.80
CA SER A 460 -27.12 25.46 9.83
C SER A 460 -27.66 25.93 11.18
N ASP A 461 -27.24 27.12 11.60
CA ASP A 461 -27.71 27.78 12.83
C ASP A 461 -28.98 28.63 12.58
N SER A 462 -29.49 28.66 11.35
CA SER A 462 -30.71 29.39 11.00
C SER A 462 -31.95 28.73 11.58
N PHE A 463 -32.90 29.55 12.03
CA PHE A 463 -34.15 29.10 12.65
C PHE A 463 -35.34 29.04 11.66
N SER A 464 -35.13 29.33 10.37
CA SER A 464 -36.19 29.27 9.37
C SER A 464 -36.72 27.85 9.18
N ASP A 465 -37.99 27.71 8.81
CA ASP A 465 -38.57 26.38 8.60
C ASP A 465 -37.93 25.66 7.40
N SER A 466 -37.47 26.41 6.40
CA SER A 466 -36.64 25.87 5.30
C SER A 466 -35.31 25.33 5.82
N ALA A 467 -34.58 26.10 6.63
CA ALA A 467 -33.29 25.67 7.19
C ALA A 467 -33.43 24.43 8.07
N LYS A 468 -34.51 24.32 8.85
CA LYS A 468 -34.82 23.10 9.62
C LYS A 468 -35.05 21.89 8.73
N ALA A 469 -35.80 22.05 7.63
CA ALA A 469 -36.04 20.98 6.67
C ALA A 469 -34.75 20.57 5.94
N TRP A 470 -33.88 21.52 5.60
CA TRP A 470 -32.54 21.24 5.07
C TRP A 470 -31.67 20.50 6.09
N ASN A 471 -31.68 20.93 7.37
CA ASN A 471 -30.96 20.25 8.44
C ASN A 471 -31.45 18.81 8.68
N GLU A 472 -32.72 18.51 8.46
CA GLU A 472 -33.26 17.14 8.50
C GLU A 472 -32.69 16.30 7.35
N GLN A 473 -32.67 16.83 6.12
CA GLN A 473 -32.03 16.18 4.97
C GLN A 473 -30.52 15.94 5.20
N ARG A 474 -29.85 16.91 5.83
CA ARG A 474 -28.45 16.80 6.25
C ARG A 474 -28.25 15.75 7.35
N ARG A 475 -29.24 15.44 8.17
CA ARG A 475 -29.13 14.37 9.18
C ARG A 475 -29.27 13.00 8.53
N ASP A 476 -30.29 12.83 7.70
CA ASP A 476 -30.56 11.59 6.98
C ASP A 476 -29.38 11.16 6.10
N HIS A 477 -28.64 12.13 5.54
CA HIS A 477 -27.44 11.83 4.76
C HIS A 477 -26.29 11.26 5.61
N LEU A 478 -26.14 11.72 6.86
CA LEU A 478 -25.06 11.29 7.74
C LEU A 478 -25.27 9.86 8.22
N ASP A 479 -26.51 9.50 8.52
CA ASP A 479 -26.86 8.12 8.89
C ASP A 479 -26.56 7.14 7.75
N GLN A 480 -26.80 7.54 6.50
CA GLN A 480 -26.44 6.73 5.33
C GLN A 480 -24.92 6.62 5.15
N GLY A 481 -24.19 7.73 5.28
CA GLY A 481 -22.73 7.76 5.11
C GLY A 481 -21.96 7.02 6.21
N MET A 482 -22.51 6.93 7.42
CA MET A 482 -21.90 6.17 8.53
C MET A 482 -22.17 4.66 8.43
N ALA A 483 -23.21 4.24 7.69
CA ALA A 483 -23.57 2.83 7.50
C ALA A 483 -22.84 2.16 6.31
N THR A 484 -22.29 2.95 5.39
CA THR A 484 -21.52 2.51 4.21
C THR A 484 -20.02 2.58 4.46
#